data_AF-A0A8J7AK32-F1
#
_entry.id   AF-A0A8J7AK32-F1
#
_cell.length_a   1.000
_cell.length_b   1.000
_cell.length_c   1.000
_cell.angle_alpha   90.00
_cell.angle_beta   90.00
_cell.angle_gamma   90.00
#
_symmetry.space_group_name_H-M   'P 1'
#
loop_
_entity.id
_entity.type
_entity.pdbx_description
1 polymer ?
#
loop_
_entity_poly.entity_id
_entity_poly.type
_entity_poly.pdbx_seq_one_letter_code
_entity_poly.pdbx_strand_id
1 'polypeptide(L)'
;MSAEFEEEFTPADSVAAETATTEAGTSPTKTTQAFEDKTFENSTSDTMAQASRIFDQVVSRFGELDKYLSEFVGEYRRPLIALGLVFGLFVAIKLTLAILDAINDVPVLAPLFELIGLTFTGWFVLRYLLKASNRRELISEMNALKDQVLGRGPQV
;
A
#
# COMPACT_ATOMS: atom_id res chain seq x y z
N MET A 1 39.19 -28.82 51.76
CA MET A 1 40.40 -29.38 51.12
C MET A 1 40.22 -29.11 49.64
N SER A 2 40.62 -27.90 49.27
CA SER A 2 40.45 -27.30 47.96
C SER A 2 41.57 -27.81 47.05
N ALA A 3 41.24 -28.19 45.83
CA ALA A 3 42.23 -28.41 44.79
C ALA A 3 42.31 -27.11 43.97
N GLU A 4 43.36 -26.34 44.26
CA GLU A 4 43.97 -25.34 43.41
C GLU A 4 44.52 -25.98 42.14
N PHE A 5 44.27 -25.35 40.99
CA PHE A 5 45.07 -25.46 39.75
C PHE A 5 44.64 -24.32 38.81
N GLU A 6 45.14 -23.12 39.05
CA GLU A 6 46.23 -22.45 38.30
C GLU A 6 45.80 -21.89 36.94
N GLU A 7 45.40 -20.61 36.96
CA GLU A 7 45.57 -19.68 35.84
C GLU A 7 47.07 -19.39 35.69
N GLU A 8 47.66 -19.77 34.56
CA GLU A 8 48.99 -19.31 34.18
C GLU A 8 48.89 -18.31 33.01
N PHE A 9 48.89 -17.04 33.40
CA PHE A 9 49.24 -15.91 32.55
C PHE A 9 50.77 -15.89 32.40
N THR A 10 51.27 -16.18 31.20
CA THR A 10 52.66 -15.86 30.85
C THR A 10 52.72 -14.64 29.93
N PRO A 11 53.20 -13.49 30.43
CA PRO A 11 53.61 -12.35 29.64
C PRO A 11 55.07 -12.49 29.24
N ALA A 12 55.40 -12.40 27.95
CA ALA A 12 56.74 -12.05 27.49
C ALA A 12 56.64 -11.53 26.05
N ASP A 13 56.67 -10.22 25.86
CA ASP A 13 57.87 -9.39 25.66
C ASP A 13 58.41 -9.45 24.23
N SER A 14 58.11 -8.40 23.46
CA SER A 14 59.04 -7.83 22.49
C SER A 14 58.69 -6.36 22.32
N VAL A 15 59.32 -5.56 23.18
CA VAL A 15 59.35 -4.10 23.19
C VAL A 15 60.55 -3.59 22.38
N ALA A 16 60.31 -2.48 21.67
CA ALA A 16 61.27 -1.46 21.19
C ALA A 16 62.29 -1.87 20.10
N ALA A 17 62.75 -1.01 19.19
CA ALA A 17 62.80 0.46 19.09
C ALA A 17 62.77 0.86 17.59
N GLU A 18 62.15 1.95 17.14
CA GLU A 18 62.77 3.30 17.05
C GLU A 18 64.18 3.23 16.41
N THR A 19 64.49 3.74 15.22
CA THR A 19 64.40 5.13 14.72
C THR A 19 65.03 5.15 13.31
N ALA A 20 64.53 6.01 12.40
CA ALA A 20 65.36 6.92 11.58
C ALA A 20 64.52 7.62 10.50
N THR A 21 64.21 8.88 10.79
CA THR A 21 63.80 9.97 9.88
C THR A 21 64.76 10.13 8.70
N THR A 22 64.23 10.39 7.50
CA THR A 22 64.81 11.29 6.45
C THR A 22 63.69 11.57 5.45
N GLU A 23 62.94 12.66 5.63
CA GLU A 23 63.07 13.93 4.88
C GLU A 23 62.63 13.86 3.40
N ALA A 24 61.55 14.61 3.15
CA ALA A 24 61.33 15.53 2.04
C ALA A 24 61.74 15.14 0.61
N GLY A 25 60.78 15.24 -0.31
CA GLY A 25 61.08 15.71 -1.66
C GLY A 25 60.37 14.97 -2.78
N THR A 26 59.36 15.65 -3.34
CA THR A 26 59.04 15.64 -4.77
C THR A 26 58.65 14.31 -5.39
N SER A 27 57.34 14.12 -5.53
CA SER A 27 56.75 13.34 -6.62
C SER A 27 57.24 13.84 -7.98
N PRO A 28 57.74 12.96 -8.87
CA PRO A 28 57.63 13.14 -10.30
C PRO A 28 56.55 12.19 -10.84
N THR A 29 55.43 12.80 -11.21
CA THR A 29 54.62 12.54 -12.40
C THR A 29 54.90 11.26 -13.20
N LYS A 30 53.89 10.39 -13.26
CA LYS A 30 53.43 9.79 -14.52
C LYS A 30 51.90 9.88 -14.62
N THR A 31 51.49 10.94 -15.30
CA THR A 31 50.29 11.11 -16.13
C THR A 31 49.61 9.80 -16.54
N THR A 32 48.30 9.70 -16.33
CA THR A 32 47.30 9.75 -17.43
C THR A 32 45.89 9.91 -16.85
N GLN A 33 45.42 11.16 -16.97
CA GLN A 33 44.05 11.60 -17.20
C GLN A 33 43.04 11.42 -16.05
N ALA A 34 43.01 12.45 -15.21
CA ALA A 34 41.88 12.79 -14.36
C ALA A 34 40.76 13.43 -15.21
N PHE A 35 39.58 12.82 -15.11
CA PHE A 35 38.30 13.47 -14.80
C PHE A 35 38.04 14.81 -15.51
N GLU A 36 37.39 14.72 -16.67
CA GLU A 36 36.47 15.75 -17.12
C GLU A 36 35.24 15.74 -16.21
N ASP A 37 35.19 16.73 -15.32
CA ASP A 37 34.00 17.19 -14.62
C ASP A 37 32.99 17.73 -15.65
N LYS A 38 32.14 16.84 -16.19
CA LYS A 38 30.93 17.24 -16.95
C LYS A 38 29.86 16.16 -17.14
N THR A 39 29.91 15.05 -16.41
CA THR A 39 29.14 13.85 -16.79
C THR A 39 27.91 13.56 -15.91
N PHE A 40 27.58 14.41 -14.93
CA PHE A 40 26.41 14.13 -14.07
C PHE A 40 25.06 14.62 -14.63
N GLU A 41 25.04 15.52 -15.62
CA GLU A 41 23.77 15.89 -16.29
C GLU A 41 23.38 14.96 -17.45
N ASN A 42 24.36 14.34 -18.14
CA ASN A 42 24.05 13.53 -19.33
C ASN A 42 23.50 12.14 -19.00
N SER A 43 23.93 11.54 -17.88
CA SER A 43 23.51 10.17 -17.49
C SER A 43 22.05 10.08 -17.04
N THR A 44 21.52 11.15 -16.42
CA THR A 44 20.09 11.26 -16.07
C THR A 44 19.26 11.54 -17.32
N SER A 45 19.79 12.35 -18.24
CA SER A 45 19.14 12.70 -19.51
C SER A 45 18.98 11.49 -20.43
N ASP A 46 20.01 10.64 -20.53
CA ASP A 46 19.98 9.43 -21.37
C ASP A 46 19.08 8.33 -20.78
N THR A 47 19.02 8.21 -19.45
CA THR A 47 18.16 7.25 -18.75
C THR A 47 16.69 7.67 -18.83
N MET A 48 16.40 8.96 -18.64
CA MET A 48 15.04 9.49 -18.76
C MET A 48 14.56 9.50 -20.21
N ALA A 49 15.44 9.76 -21.17
CA ALA A 49 15.13 9.63 -22.60
C ALA A 49 14.86 8.17 -23.02
N GLN A 50 15.54 7.19 -22.43
CA GLN A 50 15.25 5.76 -22.65
C GLN A 50 13.95 5.33 -21.96
N ALA A 51 13.70 5.79 -20.74
CA ALA A 51 12.46 5.52 -20.01
C ALA A 51 11.24 6.03 -20.77
N SER A 52 11.29 7.24 -21.35
CA SER A 52 10.21 7.76 -22.20
C SER A 52 9.99 6.93 -23.46
N ARG A 53 11.06 6.44 -24.11
CA ARG A 53 10.93 5.57 -25.30
C ARG A 53 10.31 4.21 -24.95
N ILE A 54 10.70 3.62 -23.82
CA ILE A 54 10.12 2.37 -23.32
C ILE A 54 8.66 2.61 -22.92
N PHE A 55 8.37 3.72 -22.25
CA PHE A 55 7.02 4.10 -21.86
C PHE A 55 6.13 4.34 -23.08
N ASP A 56 6.62 5.01 -24.13
CA ASP A 56 5.87 5.21 -25.38
C ASP A 56 5.62 3.89 -26.12
N GLN A 57 6.60 2.98 -26.13
CA GLN A 57 6.43 1.65 -26.72
C GLN A 57 5.43 0.79 -25.92
N VAL A 58 5.41 0.95 -24.60
CA VAL A 58 4.50 0.24 -23.71
C VAL A 58 3.09 0.85 -23.78
N VAL A 59 2.97 2.18 -23.79
CA VAL A 59 1.70 2.91 -23.94
C VAL A 59 1.08 2.70 -25.32
N SER A 60 1.87 2.61 -26.39
CA SER A 60 1.33 2.28 -27.73
C SER A 60 0.76 0.86 -27.80
N ARG A 61 1.42 -0.12 -27.16
CA ARG A 61 0.89 -1.48 -26.99
C ARG A 61 -0.31 -1.51 -26.04
N PHE A 62 -0.31 -0.71 -24.98
CA PHE A 62 -1.46 -0.57 -24.09
C PHE A 62 -2.64 0.12 -24.74
N GLY A 63 -2.43 1.06 -25.68
CA GLY A 63 -3.51 1.70 -26.43
C GLY A 63 -4.23 0.73 -27.37
N GLU A 64 -3.48 -0.22 -27.94
CA GLU A 64 -4.10 -1.35 -28.66
C GLU A 64 -4.88 -2.25 -27.69
N LEU A 65 -4.31 -2.58 -26.52
CA LEU A 65 -4.96 -3.40 -25.50
C LEU A 65 -6.22 -2.74 -24.93
N ASP A 66 -6.19 -1.46 -24.61
CA ASP A 66 -7.32 -0.71 -24.07
C ASP A 66 -8.49 -0.71 -25.05
N LYS A 67 -8.21 -0.64 -26.35
CA LYS A 67 -9.25 -0.77 -27.38
C LYS A 67 -9.92 -2.16 -27.33
N TYR A 68 -9.14 -3.24 -27.26
CA TYR A 68 -9.69 -4.59 -27.12
C TYR A 68 -10.37 -4.83 -25.76
N LEU A 69 -9.84 -4.23 -24.68
CA LEU A 69 -10.38 -4.32 -23.32
C LEU A 69 -11.70 -3.55 -23.21
N SER A 70 -11.80 -2.40 -23.85
CA SER A 70 -13.01 -1.58 -23.92
C SER A 70 -14.10 -2.29 -24.73
N GLU A 71 -13.73 -2.92 -25.84
CA GLU A 71 -14.65 -3.71 -26.67
C GLU A 71 -15.10 -4.98 -25.93
N PHE A 72 -14.20 -5.69 -25.25
CA PHE A 72 -14.53 -6.83 -24.39
C PHE A 72 -15.39 -6.43 -23.20
N VAL A 73 -14.98 -5.43 -22.41
CA VAL A 73 -15.77 -4.95 -21.27
C VAL A 73 -17.14 -4.47 -21.76
N GLY A 74 -17.19 -3.80 -22.92
CA GLY A 74 -18.41 -3.37 -23.62
C GLY A 74 -19.36 -4.51 -23.98
N GLU A 75 -18.84 -5.54 -24.65
CA GLU A 75 -19.58 -6.73 -25.09
C GLU A 75 -20.06 -7.55 -23.88
N TYR A 76 -19.21 -7.70 -22.87
CA TYR A 76 -19.49 -8.52 -21.69
C TYR A 76 -20.03 -7.72 -20.50
N ARG A 77 -20.46 -6.46 -20.64
CA ARG A 77 -20.92 -5.63 -19.50
C ARG A 77 -21.94 -6.33 -18.62
N ARG A 78 -22.94 -6.97 -19.24
CA ARG A 78 -24.04 -7.66 -18.53
C ARG A 78 -23.51 -8.84 -17.68
N PRO A 79 -22.82 -9.84 -18.25
CA PRO A 79 -22.28 -10.95 -17.46
C PRO A 79 -21.12 -10.53 -16.55
N LEU A 80 -20.27 -9.58 -16.94
CA LEU A 80 -19.19 -9.07 -16.09
C LEU A 80 -19.72 -8.37 -14.85
N ILE A 81 -20.78 -7.56 -14.96
CA ILE A 81 -21.41 -6.95 -13.78
C ILE A 81 -22.00 -8.04 -12.88
N ALA A 82 -22.70 -9.02 -13.44
CA ALA A 82 -23.26 -10.12 -12.65
C ALA A 82 -22.16 -10.93 -11.93
N LEU A 83 -21.12 -11.33 -12.67
CA LEU A 83 -20.00 -12.09 -12.13
C LEU A 83 -19.17 -11.26 -11.16
N GLY A 84 -18.94 -9.98 -11.47
CA GLY A 84 -18.27 -9.02 -10.60
C GLY A 84 -19.07 -8.73 -9.33
N LEU A 85 -20.40 -8.76 -9.38
CA LEU A 85 -21.25 -8.61 -8.21
C LEU A 85 -21.24 -9.87 -7.35
N VAL A 86 -21.31 -11.07 -7.96
CA VAL A 86 -21.19 -12.34 -7.24
C VAL A 86 -19.80 -12.48 -6.60
N PHE A 87 -18.75 -12.20 -7.36
CA PHE A 87 -17.38 -12.22 -6.88
C PHE A 87 -17.14 -11.14 -5.82
N GLY A 88 -17.61 -9.92 -6.07
CA GLY A 88 -17.54 -8.80 -5.14
C GLY A 88 -18.26 -9.11 -3.84
N LEU A 89 -19.44 -9.75 -3.90
CA LEU A 89 -20.17 -10.21 -2.72
C LEU A 89 -19.39 -11.29 -1.98
N PHE A 90 -18.81 -12.25 -2.69
CA PHE A 90 -17.98 -13.30 -2.10
C PHE A 90 -16.74 -12.73 -1.38
N VAL A 91 -16.03 -11.80 -2.03
CA VAL A 91 -14.89 -11.10 -1.46
C VAL A 91 -15.32 -10.24 -0.28
N ALA A 92 -16.44 -9.52 -0.38
CA ALA A 92 -16.97 -8.72 0.72
C ALA A 92 -17.26 -9.60 1.94
N ILE A 93 -17.92 -10.74 1.76
CA ILE A 93 -18.17 -11.71 2.85
C ILE A 93 -16.84 -12.18 3.44
N LYS A 94 -15.88 -12.58 2.61
CA LYS A 94 -14.56 -13.02 3.08
C LYS A 94 -13.82 -11.92 3.84
N LEU A 95 -13.88 -10.69 3.36
CA LEU A 95 -13.27 -9.53 3.99
C LEU A 95 -13.93 -9.24 5.33
N THR A 96 -15.26 -9.24 5.40
CA THR A 96 -16.01 -9.06 6.65
C THR A 96 -15.68 -10.16 7.66
N LEU A 97 -15.59 -11.42 7.22
CA LEU A 97 -15.17 -12.53 8.08
C LEU A 97 -13.73 -12.36 8.56
N ALA A 98 -12.81 -11.99 7.67
CA ALA A 98 -11.41 -11.74 8.03
C ALA A 98 -11.26 -10.57 9.02
N ILE A 99 -12.06 -9.51 8.85
CA ILE A 99 -12.12 -8.40 9.79
C ILE A 99 -12.69 -8.88 11.13
N LEU A 100 -13.75 -9.70 11.12
CA LEU A 100 -14.35 -10.25 12.34
C LEU A 100 -13.38 -11.17 13.09
N ASP A 101 -12.63 -12.00 12.38
CA ASP A 101 -11.57 -12.84 12.94
C ASP A 101 -10.46 -11.97 13.54
N ALA A 102 -10.00 -10.93 12.82
CA ALA A 102 -9.00 -10.01 13.32
C ALA A 102 -9.48 -9.19 14.54
N ILE A 103 -10.77 -8.86 14.61
CA ILE A 103 -11.38 -8.20 15.77
C ILE A 103 -11.41 -9.16 16.96
N ASN A 104 -11.72 -10.44 16.75
CA ASN A 104 -11.71 -11.44 17.81
C ASN A 104 -10.29 -11.71 18.34
N ASP A 105 -9.27 -11.59 17.49
CA ASP A 105 -7.87 -11.67 17.89
C ASP A 105 -7.37 -10.42 18.64
N VAL A 106 -8.03 -9.27 18.47
CA VAL A 106 -7.68 -8.00 19.14
C VAL A 106 -8.75 -7.62 20.17
N PRO A 107 -8.55 -7.89 21.47
CA PRO A 107 -9.58 -7.79 22.51
C PRO A 107 -10.14 -6.37 22.75
N VAL A 108 -9.53 -5.34 22.18
CA VAL A 108 -9.94 -3.93 22.34
C VAL A 108 -10.88 -3.47 21.21
N LEU A 109 -10.84 -4.08 20.02
CA LEU A 109 -11.68 -3.66 18.89
C LEU A 109 -13.15 -4.02 19.10
N ALA A 110 -13.44 -5.21 19.63
CA ALA A 110 -14.80 -5.65 19.90
C ALA A 110 -15.61 -4.65 20.76
N PRO A 111 -15.13 -4.21 21.94
CA PRO A 111 -15.85 -3.22 22.74
C PRO A 111 -15.90 -1.82 22.09
N LEU A 112 -14.92 -1.47 21.24
CA LEU A 112 -14.96 -0.21 20.48
C LEU A 112 -16.05 -0.25 19.40
N PHE A 113 -16.17 -1.33 18.63
CA PHE A 113 -17.24 -1.50 17.64
C PHE A 113 -18.62 -1.52 18.29
N GLU A 114 -18.75 -2.13 19.46
CA GLU A 114 -19.98 -2.06 20.25
C GLU A 114 -20.29 -0.62 20.69
N LEU A 115 -19.30 0.12 21.18
CA LEU A 115 -19.48 1.52 21.60
C LEU A 115 -19.81 2.45 20.43
N ILE A 116 -19.10 2.34 19.31
CA ILE A 116 -19.40 3.07 18.08
C ILE A 116 -20.80 2.69 17.59
N GLY A 117 -21.10 1.39 17.51
CA GLY A 117 -22.40 0.88 17.07
C GLY A 117 -23.56 1.40 17.92
N LEU A 118 -23.40 1.39 19.24
CA LEU A 118 -24.42 1.88 20.18
C LEU A 118 -24.57 3.41 20.12
N THR A 119 -23.46 4.14 19.95
CA THR A 119 -23.47 5.60 19.74
C THR A 119 -24.19 5.97 18.44
N PHE A 120 -23.83 5.33 17.33
CA PHE A 120 -24.44 5.57 16.03
C PHE A 120 -25.90 5.13 16.01
N THR A 121 -26.24 3.98 16.60
CA THR A 121 -27.62 3.49 16.69
C THR A 121 -28.46 4.43 17.55
N GLY A 122 -27.97 4.82 18.73
CA GLY A 122 -28.64 5.78 19.60
C GLY A 122 -28.88 7.12 18.92
N TRP A 123 -27.86 7.71 18.30
CA TRP A 123 -27.99 8.93 17.52
C TRP A 123 -28.97 8.76 16.36
N PHE A 124 -28.88 7.67 15.59
CA PHE A 124 -29.73 7.41 14.44
C PHE A 124 -31.21 7.29 14.84
N VAL A 125 -31.51 6.49 15.86
CA VAL A 125 -32.86 6.30 16.37
C VAL A 125 -33.43 7.65 16.84
N LEU A 126 -32.68 8.39 17.66
CA LEU A 126 -33.12 9.68 18.17
C LEU A 126 -33.28 10.74 17.06
N ARG A 127 -32.37 10.77 16.09
CA ARG A 127 -32.31 11.79 15.04
C ARG A 127 -33.27 11.55 13.88
N TYR A 128 -33.54 10.29 13.54
CA TYR A 128 -34.28 9.90 12.33
C TYR A 128 -35.60 9.18 12.63
N LEU A 129 -35.69 8.36 13.70
CA LEU A 129 -36.93 7.65 14.03
C LEU A 129 -37.87 8.47 14.92
N LEU A 130 -37.36 9.14 15.96
CA LEU A 130 -38.19 9.94 16.87
C LEU A 130 -38.57 11.29 16.28
N LYS A 131 -37.77 11.83 15.36
CA LYS A 131 -38.06 13.08 14.69
C LYS A 131 -39.20 12.84 13.68
N ALA A 132 -40.43 13.22 14.07
CA ALA A 132 -41.64 12.96 13.30
C ALA A 132 -41.59 13.44 11.84
N SER A 133 -40.85 14.52 11.57
CA SER A 133 -40.59 15.01 10.20
C SER A 133 -39.78 13.99 9.38
N ASN A 134 -38.68 13.47 9.95
CA ASN A 134 -37.81 12.50 9.27
C ASN A 134 -38.53 11.17 9.04
N ARG A 135 -39.36 10.68 9.97
CA ARG A 135 -40.07 9.41 9.79
C ARG A 135 -41.04 9.43 8.60
N ARG A 136 -41.74 10.54 8.35
CA ARG A 136 -42.71 10.63 7.25
C ARG A 136 -42.03 10.67 5.88
N GLU A 137 -40.92 11.39 5.80
CA GLU A 137 -40.11 11.52 4.59
C GLU A 137 -39.42 10.19 4.24
N LEU A 138 -38.76 9.55 5.21
CA LEU A 138 -38.09 8.26 4.98
C LEU A 138 -39.06 7.14 4.61
N ILE A 139 -40.26 7.08 5.22
CA ILE A 139 -41.26 6.07 4.86
C ILE A 139 -41.78 6.29 3.43
N SER A 140 -41.97 7.55 3.03
CA SER A 140 -42.37 7.90 1.66
C SER A 140 -41.31 7.44 0.65
N GLU A 141 -40.05 7.79 0.88
CA GLU A 141 -38.94 7.39 0.01
C GLU A 141 -38.74 5.86 -0.02
N MET A 142 -38.75 5.21 1.14
CA MET A 142 -38.62 3.74 1.23
C MET A 142 -39.75 3.03 0.48
N ASN A 143 -40.99 3.52 0.55
CA ASN A 143 -42.10 2.96 -0.23
C ASN A 143 -41.89 3.18 -1.74
N ALA A 144 -41.43 4.35 -2.16
CA ALA A 144 -41.13 4.64 -3.56
C ALA A 144 -40.00 3.76 -4.11
N LEU A 145 -38.94 3.54 -3.32
CA LEU A 145 -37.85 2.63 -3.67
C LEU A 145 -38.35 1.18 -3.72
N LYS A 146 -39.17 0.76 -2.76
CA LYS A 146 -39.75 -0.58 -2.73
C LYS A 146 -40.64 -0.85 -3.95
N ASP A 147 -41.44 0.13 -4.35
CA ASP A 147 -42.28 0.03 -5.55
C ASP A 147 -41.42 0.05 -6.83
N GLN A 148 -40.31 0.79 -6.88
CA GLN A 148 -39.35 0.69 -7.99
C GLN A 148 -38.69 -0.68 -8.09
N VAL A 149 -38.17 -1.22 -6.99
CA VAL A 149 -37.48 -2.52 -6.97
C VAL A 149 -38.44 -3.69 -7.25
N LEU A 150 -39.71 -3.57 -6.85
CA LEU A 150 -40.74 -4.58 -7.10
C LEU A 150 -41.51 -4.35 -8.41
N GLY A 151 -41.13 -3.36 -9.22
CA GLY A 151 -41.80 -3.05 -10.49
C GLY A 151 -43.25 -2.57 -10.35
N ARG A 152 -43.64 -2.08 -9.18
CA ARG A 152 -44.95 -1.47 -8.88
C ARG A 152 -44.92 0.07 -8.99
N GLY A 153 -43.91 0.62 -9.64
CA GLY A 153 -43.76 2.06 -9.84
C GLY A 153 -44.94 2.67 -10.60
N PRO A 154 -45.23 3.98 -10.40
CA PRO A 154 -46.32 4.66 -11.10
C PRO A 154 -46.12 4.53 -12.60
N GLN A 155 -47.10 3.93 -13.27
CA GLN A 155 -47.18 3.93 -14.72
C GLN A 155 -47.36 5.38 -15.16
N VAL A 156 -46.39 5.93 -15.89
CA VAL A 156 -46.56 7.18 -16.65
C VAL A 156 -47.29 6.90 -17.97
#